data_AF-A0A7X7DYN6-F1
#
_entry.id   AF-A0A7X7DYN6-F1
#
_cell.length_a   1.000
_cell.length_b   1.000
_cell.length_c   1.000
_cell.angle_alpha   90.00
_cell.angle_beta   90.00
_cell.angle_gamma   90.00
#
_symmetry.space_group_name_H-M   'P 1'
#
loop_
_entity.id
_entity.type
_entity.pdbx_description
1 polymer ?
#
loop_
_entity_poly.entity_id
_entity_poly.type
_entity_poly.pdbx_seq_one_letter_code
_entity_poly.pdbx_strand_id
1 'polypeptide(L)' 'MTELPYLDSFLAYLRLERTLSDNTADSYRYDLQRLCSFLNQHRVEHIGDVSAVLL' A
#
# COMPACT_ATOMS: atom_id res chain seq x y z
N MET A 1 12.36 -3.13 -6.14
CA MET A 1 11.16 -2.37 -6.55
C MET A 1 9.98 -3.04 -5.88
N THR A 2 9.47 -2.42 -4.83
CA THR A 2 8.28 -2.81 -4.10
C THR A 2 7.10 -2.69 -5.07
N GLU A 3 6.45 -3.82 -5.35
CA GLU A 3 5.22 -3.90 -6.13
C GLU A 3 4.10 -4.31 -5.17
N LEU A 4 2.84 -4.03 -5.54
CA LEU A 4 1.67 -4.44 -4.76
C LEU A 4 0.90 -5.55 -5.49
N PRO A 5 1.45 -6.77 -5.60
CA PRO A 5 0.88 -7.84 -6.44
C PRO A 5 -0.52 -8.30 -5.99
N TYR A 6 -0.89 -8.02 -4.73
CA TYR A 6 -2.17 -8.41 -4.16
C TYR A 6 -3.16 -7.24 -3.99
N LEU A 7 -2.84 -6.05 -4.52
CA LEU A 7 -3.65 -4.85 -4.29
C LEU A 7 -5.10 -5.03 -4.72
N ASP A 8 -5.33 -5.53 -5.93
CA ASP A 8 -6.69 -5.67 -6.46
C ASP A 8 -7.50 -6.71 -5.68
N SER A 9 -6.88 -7.86 -5.38
CA SER A 9 -7.49 -8.92 -4.57
C SER A 9 -7.83 -8.44 -3.15
N PHE A 10 -6.94 -7.66 -2.54
CA PHE A 10 -7.15 -7.08 -1.21
C PHE A 10 -8.29 -6.05 -1.20
N LEU A 11 -8.34 -5.16 -2.19
CA LEU A 11 -9.42 -4.17 -2.30
C LEU A 11 -10.78 -4.84 -2.61
N ALA A 12 -10.79 -5.91 -3.41
CA ALA A 12 -11.99 -6.71 -3.63
C ALA A 12 -12.49 -7.35 -2.32
N TYR A 13 -11.58 -7.91 -1.50
CA TYR A 13 -11.91 -8.41 -0.17
C TYR A 13 -12.52 -7.32 0.73
N LEU A 14 -11.95 -6.11 0.76
CA LEU A 14 -12.51 -5.02 1.56
C LEU A 14 -13.92 -4.62 1.11
N ARG A 15 -14.17 -4.56 -0.20
CA ARG A 15 -15.50 -4.24 -0.74
C ARG A 15 -16.54 -5.31 -0.38
N LEU A 16 -16.21 -6.59 -0.58
CA LEU A 16 -17.15 -7.70 -0.42
C LEU A 16 -17.32 -8.11 1.05
N GLU A 17 -16.24 -8.40 1.74
CA GLU A 17 -16.26 -9.02 3.08
C GLU A 17 -16.32 -7.99 4.21
N ARG A 18 -15.92 -6.74 3.93
CA ARG A 18 -15.89 -5.65 4.92
C ARG A 18 -16.87 -4.53 4.58
N THR A 19 -17.67 -4.71 3.53
CA THR A 19 -18.71 -3.78 3.09
C THR A 19 -18.19 -2.35 2.88
N LEU A 20 -16.91 -2.20 2.52
CA LEU A 20 -16.32 -0.89 2.25
C LEU A 20 -16.97 -0.28 1.00
N SER A 21 -17.27 1.02 1.06
CA SER A 21 -17.73 1.75 -0.12
C SER A 21 -16.64 1.82 -1.20
N ASP A 22 -17.04 1.97 -2.46
CA ASP A 22 -16.10 2.15 -3.58
C ASP A 22 -15.18 3.35 -3.36
N ASN A 23 -15.73 4.48 -2.90
CA ASN A 23 -14.95 5.68 -2.57
C ASN A 23 -13.88 5.41 -1.51
N THR A 24 -14.22 4.62 -0.48
CA THR A 24 -13.26 4.25 0.57
C THR A 24 -12.20 3.29 0.03
N ALA A 25 -12.58 2.30 -0.79
CA ALA A 25 -11.63 1.37 -1.40
C ALA A 25 -10.66 2.09 -2.36
N ASP A 26 -11.15 3.08 -3.11
CA ASP A 26 -10.31 3.89 -4.01
C ASP A 26 -9.36 4.79 -3.24
N SER A 27 -9.79 5.34 -2.10
CA SER A 27 -8.91 6.07 -1.18
C SER A 27 -7.79 5.16 -0.65
N TYR A 28 -8.12 3.93 -0.25
CA TYR A 28 -7.14 2.93 0.17
C TYR A 28 -6.14 2.57 -0.95
N ARG A 29 -6.63 2.43 -2.19
CA ARG A 29 -5.75 2.20 -3.35
C ARG A 29 -4.72 3.31 -3.46
N TYR A 30 -5.18 4.56 -3.43
CA TYR A 30 -4.33 5.73 -3.55
C TYR A 30 -3.26 5.77 -2.45
N ASP A 31 -3.66 5.57 -1.21
CA ASP A 31 -2.74 5.61 -0.07
C ASP A 31 -1.68 4.49 -0.13
N LEU A 32 -2.08 3.27 -0.50
CA LEU A 32 -1.15 2.14 -0.65
C LEU A 32 -0.17 2.36 -1.80
N GLN A 33 -0.63 2.88 -2.94
CA GLN A 33 0.25 3.22 -4.06
C GLN A 33 1.24 4.34 -3.69
N ARG A 34 0.78 5.34 -2.95
CA ARG A 34 1.65 6.42 -2.46
C ARG A 34 2.69 5.90 -1.47
N LEU A 35 2.29 5.05 -0.53
CA LEU A 35 3.22 4.39 0.39
C LEU A 35 4.25 3.56 -0.39
N CYS A 36 3.81 2.73 -1.33
CA CYS A 36 4.69 1.92 -2.15
C CYS A 36 5.70 2.77 -2.93
N SER A 37 5.24 3.88 -3.52
CA SER A 37 6.11 4.83 -4.22
C SER A 37 7.15 5.45 -3.30
N PHE A 38 6.75 5.84 -2.08
CA PHE A 38 7.66 6.35 -1.06
C PHE A 38 8.72 5.30 -0.68
N LEU A 39 8.32 4.07 -0.37
CA LEU A 39 9.25 3.00 0.00
C LEU A 39 10.25 2.71 -1.14
N ASN A 40 9.77 2.69 -2.39
CA ASN A 40 10.62 2.56 -3.58
C ASN A 40 11.64 3.68 -3.72
N GLN A 41 11.20 4.94 -3.59
CA GLN A 41 12.06 6.11 -3.68
C GLN A 41 13.19 6.05 -2.66
N HIS A 42 12.89 5.55 -1.47
CA HIS A 42 13.83 5.48 -0.35
C HIS A 42 14.55 4.12 -0.23
N ARG A 43 14.34 3.19 -1.16
CA ARG A 43 14.93 1.84 -1.15
C ARG A 43 14.67 1.09 0.16
N VAL A 44 13.47 1.26 0.72
CA VAL A 44 13.01 0.52 1.90
C VAL A 44 12.39 -0.78 1.41
N GLU A 45 13.12 -1.88 1.52
CA GLU A 45 12.67 -3.21 1.08
C GLU A 45 12.16 -4.05 2.25
N HIS A 46 12.72 -3.81 3.44
CA HIS A 46 12.33 -4.43 4.69
C HIS A 46 11.96 -3.38 5.73
N ILE A 47 11.06 -3.74 6.65
CA ILE A 47 10.58 -2.81 7.69
C ILE A 47 11.70 -2.31 8.62
N GLY A 48 12.81 -3.07 8.73
CA GLY A 48 14.00 -2.66 9.46
C GLY A 48 14.80 -1.55 8.79
N ASP A 49 14.67 -1.36 7.47
CA ASP A 49 15.46 -0.38 6.71
C ASP A 49 15.01 1.07 7.01
N VAL A 50 13.81 1.22 7.58
CA VAL A 50 13.22 2.50 7.96
C VAL A 50 14.12 3.27 8.93
N SER A 51 14.94 2.59 9.76
CA SER A 51 15.86 3.26 10.69
C SER A 51 17.03 3.96 10.01
N ALA A 52 17.42 3.53 8.81
CA ALA A 52 18.54 4.12 8.06
C ALA A 52 18.13 5.30 7.18
N VAL A 53 16.84 5.44 6.88
CA VAL A 53 16.29 6.44 5.96
C VAL A 53 15.81 7.71 6.68
N LEU A 54 15.53 7.62 7.99
CA LEU A 54 14.97 8.71 8.80
C LEU A 54 16.01 9.45 9.68
N LEU A 55 17.31 9.21 9.48
CA LEU A 55 18.43 9.94 10.08
C LEU A 55 19.28 10.59 8.98
#